data_AF-A0A0L0FV83-F1
#
_entry.id   AF-A0A0L0FV83-F1
#
_cell.length_a   1.000
_cell.length_b   1.000
_cell.length_c   1.000
_cell.angle_alpha   90.00
_cell.angle_beta   90.00
_cell.angle_gamma   90.00
#
_symmetry.space_group_name_H-M   'P 1'
#
loop_
_entity.id
_entity.type
_entity.pdbx_description
1 polymer ?
#
loop_
_entity_poly.entity_id
_entity_poly.type
_entity_poly.pdbx_seq_one_letter_code
_entity_poly.pdbx_strand_id
1 'polypeptide(L)'
;MQVWLRRKIDEVGRSDSSVLLTEQAKIVLRVRHPQIAAFLGFIMNPVITFVYESFQNGPLSTFLFDLSHPLTMRCRFEMALDIATGMHYLHNCQPHVVHLNITRHSVFVTRKYEAKLGDFTTAVSMGSQSDEKRYKQECLADIQALGKLLFELIAREEWNVVRFKALVEQCTALDRPSEVVEDTAPPPPLSTPPDSAGKSALVRRSINADGDHADCKARGPTVNHPEKGEACTEQVEGISSIQRERLPPTEVDALMREPSCATREAVRMAVQLIEACVFASDTVDSEPIKSARVVNRLEKIIMSLGDT
;
A
#
# COMPACT_ATOMS: atom_id res chain seq x y z
N MET A 1 -16.91 -3.07 31.70
CA MET A 1 -16.99 -3.40 30.26
C MET A 1 -16.46 -2.21 29.48
N GLN A 2 -15.44 -2.38 28.64
CA GLN A 2 -14.97 -1.33 27.74
C GLN A 2 -15.77 -1.39 26.43
N VAL A 3 -16.00 -0.25 25.77
CA VAL A 3 -16.77 -0.13 24.52
C VAL A 3 -16.11 0.87 23.57
N TRP A 4 -16.33 0.72 22.25
CA TRP A 4 -15.92 1.71 21.25
C TRP A 4 -17.09 2.66 20.94
N LEU A 5 -16.88 3.98 20.99
CA LEU A 5 -17.93 5.00 20.79
C LEU A 5 -17.74 5.89 19.54
N ARG A 6 -18.44 5.58 18.44
CA ARG A 6 -18.39 6.38 17.19
C ARG A 6 -19.41 7.49 17.25
N ARG A 7 -18.92 8.70 17.55
CA ARG A 7 -19.69 9.95 17.44
C ARG A 7 -19.73 10.38 15.98
N LYS A 8 -20.91 10.73 15.49
CA LYS A 8 -21.09 11.41 14.21
C LYS A 8 -21.75 12.75 14.49
N ILE A 9 -20.97 13.83 14.41
CA ILE A 9 -21.48 15.18 14.65
C ILE A 9 -22.43 15.51 13.49
N ASP A 10 -23.72 15.65 13.80
CA ASP A 10 -24.65 16.22 12.86
C ASP A 10 -24.21 17.65 12.58
N GLU A 11 -23.90 17.99 11.33
CA GLU A 11 -23.90 19.39 10.92
C GLU A 11 -25.30 19.92 11.24
N VAL A 12 -25.35 20.83 12.21
CA VAL A 12 -26.55 21.29 12.89
C VAL A 12 -27.66 21.62 11.87
N GLY A 13 -28.77 20.88 11.92
CA GLY A 13 -30.06 21.34 11.37
C GLY A 13 -30.70 20.55 10.23
N ARG A 14 -30.22 19.36 9.82
CA ARG A 14 -30.98 18.52 8.86
C ARG A 14 -31.69 17.36 9.56
N SER A 15 -33.02 17.44 9.63
CA SER A 15 -33.91 16.35 10.07
C SER A 15 -33.62 15.01 9.39
N ASP A 16 -33.18 15.05 8.13
CA ASP A 16 -32.90 13.88 7.29
C ASP A 16 -31.72 13.04 7.79
N SER A 17 -30.73 13.63 8.46
CA SER A 17 -29.55 12.93 8.98
C SER A 17 -29.93 11.94 10.10
N SER A 18 -30.87 12.32 10.97
CA SER A 18 -31.35 11.46 12.07
C SER A 18 -32.10 10.23 11.57
N VAL A 19 -32.90 10.40 10.51
CA VAL A 19 -33.67 9.32 9.88
C VAL A 19 -32.72 8.33 9.21
N LEU A 20 -31.74 8.82 8.45
CA LEU A 20 -30.71 7.98 7.84
C LEU A 20 -29.98 7.16 8.90
N LEU A 21 -29.48 7.81 9.96
CA LEU A 21 -28.73 7.13 11.03
C LEU A 21 -29.55 6.09 11.78
N THR A 22 -30.86 6.31 11.90
CA THR A 22 -31.77 5.31 12.45
C THR A 22 -31.91 4.10 11.52
N GLU A 23 -31.96 4.28 10.21
CA GLU A 23 -31.94 3.17 9.24
C GLU A 23 -30.61 2.42 9.26
N GLN A 24 -29.47 3.11 9.33
CA GLN A 24 -28.17 2.46 9.47
C GLN A 24 -28.04 1.69 10.80
N ALA A 25 -28.58 2.23 11.90
CA ALA A 25 -28.67 1.51 13.17
C ALA A 25 -29.51 0.22 13.03
N LYS A 26 -30.64 0.26 12.31
CA LYS A 26 -31.46 -0.93 12.03
C LYS A 26 -30.73 -1.97 11.19
N ILE A 27 -29.91 -1.55 10.22
CA ILE A 27 -29.09 -2.46 9.41
C ILE A 27 -28.08 -3.18 10.29
N VAL A 28 -27.28 -2.42 11.05
CA VAL A 28 -26.21 -3.00 11.86
C VAL A 28 -26.74 -3.90 12.99
N LEU A 29 -27.95 -3.65 13.50
CA LEU A 29 -28.62 -4.52 14.48
C LEU A 29 -29.00 -5.90 13.93
N ARG A 30 -29.15 -6.04 12.60
CA ARG A 30 -29.60 -7.29 11.95
C ARG A 30 -28.45 -8.17 11.48
N VAL A 31 -27.25 -7.62 11.35
CA VAL A 31 -26.06 -8.33 10.87
C VAL A 31 -25.27 -8.89 12.05
N ARG A 32 -24.87 -10.15 11.97
CA ARG A 32 -24.05 -10.82 12.99
C ARG A 32 -23.10 -11.80 12.33
N HIS A 33 -21.82 -11.50 12.41
CA HIS A 33 -20.76 -12.30 11.80
C HIS A 33 -19.43 -12.01 12.49
N PRO A 34 -18.49 -12.99 12.61
CA PRO A 34 -17.24 -12.79 13.34
C PRO A 34 -16.39 -11.62 12.85
N GLN A 35 -16.38 -11.37 11.54
CA GLN A 35 -15.69 -10.25 10.88
C GLN A 35 -16.52 -8.96 10.78
N ILE A 36 -17.64 -8.86 11.49
CA ILE A 36 -18.43 -7.63 11.60
C ILE A 36 -18.40 -7.17 13.06
N ALA A 37 -18.07 -5.90 13.28
CA ALA A 37 -17.99 -5.31 14.60
C ALA A 37 -19.34 -5.40 15.30
N ALA A 38 -19.37 -6.05 16.48
CA ALA A 38 -20.61 -6.25 17.21
C ALA A 38 -21.16 -4.91 17.68
N PHE A 39 -22.32 -4.54 17.14
CA PHE A 39 -23.04 -3.33 17.53
C PHE A 39 -23.87 -3.58 18.78
N LEU A 40 -23.63 -2.78 19.81
CA LEU A 40 -24.26 -2.90 21.13
C LEU A 40 -25.48 -1.98 21.25
N GLY A 41 -25.54 -0.90 20.46
CA GLY A 41 -26.63 0.05 20.47
C GLY A 41 -26.17 1.45 20.08
N PHE A 42 -27.06 2.42 20.23
CA PHE A 42 -26.76 3.83 19.97
C PHE A 42 -27.35 4.72 21.06
N ILE A 43 -26.72 5.87 21.26
CA ILE A 43 -27.18 6.92 22.16
C ILE A 43 -27.58 8.11 21.31
N MET A 44 -28.77 8.66 21.55
CA MET A 44 -29.27 9.87 20.88
C MET A 44 -29.42 11.00 21.91
N ASN A 45 -28.32 11.68 22.27
CA ASN A 45 -28.36 12.94 23.03
C ASN A 45 -26.95 13.56 23.18
N PRO A 46 -26.66 14.81 22.76
CA PRO A 46 -27.28 15.61 21.69
C PRO A 46 -26.85 15.18 20.28
N VAL A 47 -25.97 14.19 20.19
CA VAL A 47 -25.36 13.68 18.94
C VAL A 47 -25.53 12.16 18.91
N ILE A 48 -25.84 11.59 17.73
CA ILE A 48 -25.95 10.14 17.59
C ILE A 48 -24.55 9.51 17.76
N THR A 49 -24.45 8.62 18.74
CA THR A 49 -23.22 7.88 19.05
C THR A 49 -23.48 6.39 18.93
N PHE A 50 -22.77 5.73 18.02
CA PHE A 50 -22.82 4.29 17.83
C PHE A 50 -21.88 3.62 18.85
N VAL A 51 -22.37 2.57 19.51
CA VAL A 51 -21.64 1.83 20.54
C VAL A 51 -21.34 0.43 20.00
N TYR A 52 -20.05 0.09 19.94
CA TYR A 52 -19.57 -1.22 19.51
C TYR A 52 -18.82 -1.94 20.63
N GLU A 53 -18.54 -3.22 20.42
CA GLU A 53 -17.53 -3.95 21.20
C GLU A 53 -16.19 -3.18 21.27
N SER A 54 -15.38 -3.48 22.28
CA SER A 54 -14.07 -2.85 22.43
C SER A 54 -12.99 -3.55 21.61
N PHE A 55 -12.15 -2.74 20.95
CA PHE A 55 -11.05 -3.19 20.11
C PHE A 55 -9.73 -2.69 20.68
N GLN A 56 -8.86 -3.59 21.12
CA GLN A 56 -7.62 -3.23 21.82
C GLN A 56 -6.60 -2.54 20.92
N ASN A 57 -6.55 -2.94 19.64
CA ASN A 57 -5.66 -2.32 18.64
C ASN A 57 -6.34 -1.13 17.93
N GLY A 58 -7.62 -0.87 18.25
CA GLY A 58 -8.37 0.24 17.66
C GLY A 58 -8.65 0.05 16.16
N PRO A 59 -8.90 1.16 15.44
CA PRO A 59 -9.01 1.15 13.98
C PRO A 59 -7.68 0.80 13.31
N LEU A 60 -7.74 0.11 12.17
CA LEU A 60 -6.56 -0.26 11.37
C LEU A 60 -5.71 0.97 11.01
N SER A 61 -6.34 2.12 10.78
CA SER A 61 -5.67 3.39 10.49
C SER A 61 -4.66 3.83 11.56
N THR A 62 -4.78 3.35 12.80
CA THR A 62 -3.93 3.75 13.92
C THR A 62 -2.49 3.26 13.76
N PHE A 63 -2.29 2.09 13.15
CA PHE A 63 -0.97 1.44 13.11
C PHE A 63 -0.56 0.94 11.72
N LEU A 64 -1.45 0.97 10.73
CA LEU A 64 -1.18 0.38 9.41
C LEU A 64 0.11 0.93 8.76
N PHE A 65 0.33 2.24 8.82
CA PHE A 65 1.51 2.89 8.22
C PHE A 65 2.66 3.12 9.21
N ASP A 66 2.49 2.73 10.47
CA ASP A 66 3.54 2.83 11.47
C ASP A 66 4.49 1.64 11.31
N LEU A 67 5.58 1.81 10.57
CA LEU A 67 6.56 0.76 10.30
C LEU A 67 7.23 0.19 11.58
N SER A 68 7.15 0.91 12.71
CA SER A 68 7.62 0.38 13.99
C SER A 68 6.68 -0.69 14.56
N HIS A 69 5.42 -0.72 14.12
CA HIS A 69 4.45 -1.76 14.47
C HIS A 69 4.73 -3.04 13.66
N PRO A 70 4.98 -4.17 14.32
CA PRO A 70 5.35 -5.41 13.64
C PRO A 70 4.11 -6.08 13.02
N LEU A 71 3.85 -5.81 11.74
CA LEU A 71 2.85 -6.54 10.95
C LEU A 71 3.55 -7.44 9.94
N THR A 72 3.48 -8.75 10.14
CA THR A 72 3.99 -9.73 9.17
C THR A 72 3.13 -9.75 7.92
N MET A 73 3.68 -10.19 6.78
CA MET A 73 2.92 -10.33 5.54
C MET A 73 1.71 -11.24 5.70
N ARG A 74 1.87 -12.38 6.37
CA ARG A 74 0.78 -13.31 6.68
C ARG A 74 -0.34 -12.62 7.45
N CYS A 75 -0.02 -11.90 8.52
CA CYS A 75 -1.01 -11.15 9.31
C CYS A 75 -1.77 -10.10 8.46
N ARG A 76 -1.08 -9.39 7.57
CA ARG A 76 -1.71 -8.41 6.65
C ARG A 76 -2.72 -9.09 5.71
N PHE A 77 -2.36 -10.24 5.15
CA PHE A 77 -3.24 -11.01 4.28
C PHE A 77 -4.41 -11.67 5.03
N GLU A 78 -4.19 -12.12 6.26
CA GLU A 78 -5.26 -12.62 7.14
C GLU A 78 -6.27 -11.52 7.46
N MET A 79 -5.81 -10.32 7.81
CA MET A 79 -6.70 -9.15 7.98
C MET A 79 -7.46 -8.81 6.69
N ALA A 80 -6.79 -8.87 5.53
CA ALA A 80 -7.44 -8.70 4.24
C ALA A 80 -8.55 -9.74 3.98
N LEU A 81 -8.28 -11.01 4.29
CA LEU A 81 -9.25 -12.10 4.18
C LEU A 81 -10.44 -11.88 5.13
N ASP A 82 -10.18 -11.47 6.36
CA ASP A 82 -11.22 -11.14 7.32
C ASP A 82 -12.17 -10.06 6.78
N ILE A 83 -11.61 -8.95 6.28
CA ILE A 83 -12.39 -7.85 5.71
C ILE A 83 -13.21 -8.33 4.50
N ALA A 84 -12.59 -9.09 3.59
CA ALA A 84 -13.26 -9.64 2.41
C ALA A 84 -14.40 -10.60 2.79
N THR A 85 -14.21 -11.40 3.84
CA THR A 85 -15.21 -12.34 4.36
C THR A 85 -16.39 -11.57 4.97
N GLY A 86 -16.13 -10.53 5.76
CA GLY A 86 -17.17 -9.64 6.28
C GLY A 86 -17.97 -8.97 5.16
N MET A 87 -17.30 -8.43 4.14
CA MET A 87 -17.95 -7.83 2.97
C MET A 87 -18.79 -8.87 2.21
N HIS A 88 -18.25 -10.06 1.98
CA HIS A 88 -18.97 -11.16 1.31
C HIS A 88 -20.24 -11.56 2.07
N TYR A 89 -20.17 -11.66 3.41
CA TYR A 89 -21.33 -11.93 4.23
C TYR A 89 -22.43 -10.86 4.05
N LEU A 90 -22.08 -9.57 4.06
CA LEU A 90 -23.04 -8.47 3.86
C LEU A 90 -23.75 -8.56 2.50
N HIS A 91 -22.98 -8.81 1.43
CA HIS A 91 -23.52 -9.00 0.07
C HIS A 91 -24.38 -10.26 -0.09
N ASN A 92 -24.39 -11.18 0.88
CA ASN A 92 -25.23 -12.37 0.88
C ASN A 92 -26.32 -12.33 1.95
N CYS A 93 -26.45 -11.24 2.70
CA CYS A 93 -27.55 -11.05 3.63
C CYS A 93 -28.89 -10.96 2.88
N GLN A 94 -29.98 -11.30 3.59
CA GLN A 94 -31.34 -11.05 3.13
C GLN A 94 -32.08 -10.24 4.22
N PRO A 95 -32.48 -8.98 3.95
CA PRO A 95 -32.22 -8.20 2.73
C PRO A 95 -30.72 -7.96 2.47
N HIS A 96 -30.35 -7.72 1.21
CA HIS A 96 -28.97 -7.48 0.84
C HIS A 96 -28.43 -6.22 1.49
N VAL A 97 -27.21 -6.29 2.03
CA VAL A 97 -26.54 -5.16 2.70
C VAL A 97 -25.27 -4.80 1.94
N VAL A 98 -25.07 -3.51 1.70
CA VAL A 98 -23.81 -2.97 1.14
C VAL A 98 -23.22 -1.97 2.12
N HIS A 99 -21.91 -2.01 2.35
CA HIS A 99 -21.26 -1.24 3.41
C HIS A 99 -20.98 0.21 3.03
N LEU A 100 -20.46 0.46 1.83
CA LEU A 100 -20.17 1.77 1.23
C LEU A 100 -19.20 2.66 2.01
N ASN A 101 -18.42 2.09 2.93
CA ASN A 101 -17.40 2.81 3.69
C ASN A 101 -16.26 1.87 4.08
N ILE A 102 -15.87 0.94 3.21
CA ILE A 102 -14.74 0.05 3.45
C ILE A 102 -13.45 0.86 3.32
N THR A 103 -12.82 1.16 4.46
CA THR A 103 -11.58 1.94 4.56
C THR A 103 -10.78 1.49 5.79
N ARG A 104 -9.51 1.88 5.89
CA ARG A 104 -8.70 1.66 7.11
C ARG A 104 -9.29 2.26 8.39
N HIS A 105 -10.21 3.24 8.28
CA HIS A 105 -10.85 3.87 9.44
C HIS A 105 -12.10 3.13 9.93
N SER A 106 -12.72 2.35 9.05
CA SER A 106 -13.92 1.56 9.37
C SER A 106 -13.60 0.12 9.72
N VAL A 107 -12.35 -0.32 9.55
CA VAL A 107 -11.88 -1.62 10.02
C VAL A 107 -11.31 -1.49 11.43
N PHE A 108 -11.85 -2.27 12.36
CA PHE A 108 -11.35 -2.39 13.72
C PHE A 108 -10.59 -3.69 13.91
N VAL A 109 -9.56 -3.67 14.77
CA VAL A 109 -8.65 -4.80 14.94
C VAL A 109 -8.67 -5.29 16.40
N THR A 110 -8.92 -6.58 16.58
CA THR A 110 -8.93 -7.22 17.90
C THR A 110 -7.49 -7.39 18.42
N ARG A 111 -7.33 -7.71 19.72
CA ARG A 111 -6.03 -8.04 20.30
C ARG A 111 -5.27 -9.14 19.55
N LYS A 112 -5.97 -10.04 18.85
CA LYS A 112 -5.39 -11.16 18.09
C LYS A 112 -5.10 -10.82 16.63
N TYR A 113 -5.16 -9.53 16.26
CA TYR A 113 -5.03 -9.07 14.87
C TYR A 113 -6.11 -9.61 13.91
N GLU A 114 -7.27 -9.97 14.44
CA GLU A 114 -8.45 -10.26 13.62
C GLU A 114 -9.10 -8.94 13.21
N ALA A 115 -9.43 -8.80 11.93
CA ALA A 115 -10.05 -7.58 11.41
C ALA A 115 -11.58 -7.70 11.40
N LYS A 116 -12.27 -6.62 11.77
CA LYS A 116 -13.73 -6.52 11.74
C LYS A 116 -14.18 -5.24 11.06
N LEU A 117 -15.09 -5.37 10.09
CA LEU A 117 -15.77 -4.23 9.48
C LEU A 117 -16.74 -3.59 10.48
N GLY A 118 -16.64 -2.28 10.63
CA GLY A 118 -17.56 -1.46 11.41
C GLY A 118 -17.81 -0.10 10.76
N ASP A 119 -18.41 0.83 11.49
CA ASP A 119 -18.86 2.12 10.94
C ASP A 119 -19.82 1.96 9.73
N PHE A 120 -21.00 1.42 10.01
CA PHE A 120 -22.09 1.23 9.06
C PHE A 120 -22.86 2.51 8.71
N THR A 121 -22.28 3.70 8.93
CA THR A 121 -23.03 4.96 8.83
C THR A 121 -23.36 5.39 7.40
N THR A 122 -22.86 4.69 6.38
CA THR A 122 -23.24 4.82 4.97
C THR A 122 -23.88 3.55 4.40
N ALA A 123 -24.04 2.52 5.23
CA ALA A 123 -24.55 1.24 4.78
C ALA A 123 -26.00 1.36 4.34
N VAL A 124 -26.36 0.55 3.35
CA VAL A 124 -27.73 0.48 2.85
C VAL A 124 -28.22 -0.97 2.80
N SER A 125 -29.54 -1.13 2.89
CA SER A 125 -30.23 -2.41 2.80
C SER A 125 -31.22 -2.35 1.65
N MET A 126 -31.15 -3.31 0.72
CA MET A 126 -32.00 -3.35 -0.47
C MET A 126 -32.94 -4.57 -0.44
N GLY A 127 -34.21 -4.35 -0.78
CA GLY A 127 -35.27 -5.34 -0.62
C GLY A 127 -36.16 -5.58 -1.85
N SER A 128 -35.97 -4.87 -2.96
CA SER A 128 -36.84 -4.96 -4.15
C SER A 128 -36.08 -5.29 -5.45
N GLN A 129 -36.78 -5.87 -6.43
CA GLN A 129 -36.22 -6.21 -7.74
C GLN A 129 -35.79 -4.97 -8.56
N SER A 130 -36.44 -3.81 -8.37
CA SER A 130 -36.03 -2.54 -8.99
C SER A 130 -34.68 -2.03 -8.51
N ASP A 131 -34.18 -2.57 -7.39
CA ASP A 131 -32.89 -2.20 -6.81
C ASP A 131 -31.72 -3.02 -7.39
N GLU A 132 -31.93 -4.03 -8.24
CA GLU A 132 -30.86 -4.97 -8.63
C GLU A 132 -29.68 -4.28 -9.33
N LYS A 133 -29.94 -3.35 -10.25
CA LYS A 133 -28.88 -2.58 -10.93
C LYS A 133 -28.10 -1.71 -9.94
N ARG A 134 -28.82 -1.04 -9.05
CA ARG A 134 -28.22 -0.20 -8.01
C ARG A 134 -27.39 -1.05 -7.04
N TYR A 135 -27.91 -2.21 -6.67
CA TYR A 135 -27.25 -3.18 -5.82
C TYR A 135 -25.90 -3.64 -6.40
N LYS A 136 -25.88 -4.02 -7.69
CA LYS A 136 -24.65 -4.40 -8.39
C LYS A 136 -23.62 -3.26 -8.38
N GLN A 137 -24.05 -2.04 -8.68
CA GLN A 137 -23.17 -0.87 -8.69
C GLN A 137 -22.59 -0.55 -7.30
N GLU A 138 -23.39 -0.70 -6.26
CA GLU A 138 -22.96 -0.44 -4.89
C GLU A 138 -22.06 -1.58 -4.35
N CYS A 139 -22.34 -2.84 -4.68
CA CYS A 139 -21.43 -3.95 -4.40
C CYS A 139 -20.07 -3.75 -5.09
N LEU A 140 -20.09 -3.26 -6.34
CA LEU A 140 -18.88 -2.93 -7.08
C LEU A 140 -18.08 -1.84 -6.36
N ALA A 141 -18.75 -0.83 -5.79
CA ALA A 141 -18.08 0.21 -5.01
C ALA A 141 -17.37 -0.35 -3.76
N ASP A 142 -18.02 -1.27 -3.03
CA ASP A 142 -17.39 -1.99 -1.91
C ASP A 142 -16.13 -2.76 -2.35
N ILE A 143 -16.20 -3.45 -3.49
CA ILE A 143 -15.08 -4.24 -4.01
C ILE A 143 -13.92 -3.34 -4.45
N GLN A 144 -14.22 -2.23 -5.12
CA GLN A 144 -13.21 -1.23 -5.49
C GLN A 144 -12.55 -0.61 -4.25
N ALA A 145 -13.33 -0.31 -3.21
CA ALA A 145 -12.83 0.21 -1.95
C ALA A 145 -11.95 -0.82 -1.23
N LEU A 146 -12.35 -2.09 -1.20
CA LEU A 146 -11.52 -3.18 -0.70
C LEU A 146 -10.21 -3.30 -1.48
N GLY A 147 -10.24 -3.21 -2.80
CA GLY A 147 -9.03 -3.24 -3.64
C GLY A 147 -8.00 -2.17 -3.24
N LYS A 148 -8.45 -0.94 -2.96
CA LYS A 148 -7.59 0.13 -2.44
C LYS A 148 -7.02 -0.22 -1.06
N LEU A 149 -7.87 -0.72 -0.16
CA LEU A 149 -7.46 -1.11 1.19
C LEU A 149 -6.48 -2.31 1.18
N LEU A 150 -6.63 -3.25 0.23
CA LEU A 150 -5.69 -4.35 0.04
C LEU A 150 -4.30 -3.83 -0.28
N PHE A 151 -4.19 -2.85 -1.18
CA PHE A 151 -2.92 -2.19 -1.45
C PHE A 151 -2.36 -1.53 -0.18
N GLU A 152 -3.18 -0.80 0.58
CA GLU A 152 -2.73 -0.18 1.83
C GLU A 152 -2.23 -1.20 2.85
N LEU A 153 -2.87 -2.38 2.93
CA LEU A 153 -2.45 -3.49 3.79
C LEU A 153 -1.11 -4.07 3.35
N ILE A 154 -0.94 -4.31 2.06
CA ILE A 154 0.24 -4.99 1.52
C ILE A 154 1.43 -4.06 1.51
N ALA A 155 1.27 -2.87 0.92
CA ALA A 155 2.31 -1.86 0.74
C ALA A 155 2.59 -1.04 2.00
N ARG A 156 1.68 -1.07 2.99
CA ARG A 156 1.71 -0.20 4.18
C ARG A 156 1.91 1.27 3.87
N GLU A 157 1.29 1.69 2.78
CA GLU A 157 1.26 3.06 2.28
C GLU A 157 -0.16 3.43 1.88
N GLU A 158 -0.47 4.73 1.86
CA GLU A 158 -1.78 5.20 1.41
C GLU A 158 -2.02 4.90 -0.07
N TRP A 159 -3.25 4.52 -0.42
CA TRP A 159 -3.59 4.22 -1.81
C TRP A 159 -3.25 5.40 -2.72
N ASN A 160 -2.46 5.13 -3.75
CA ASN A 160 -2.13 6.09 -4.78
C ASN A 160 -1.92 5.37 -6.11
N VAL A 161 -2.61 5.81 -7.16
CA VAL A 161 -2.56 5.16 -8.48
C VAL A 161 -1.14 5.13 -9.08
N VAL A 162 -0.33 6.16 -8.82
CA VAL A 162 1.07 6.21 -9.28
C VAL A 162 1.92 5.18 -8.53
N ARG A 163 1.71 5.05 -7.21
CA ARG A 163 2.38 4.04 -6.39
C ARG A 163 1.97 2.63 -6.78
N PHE A 164 0.68 2.41 -7.02
CA PHE A 164 0.19 1.12 -7.49
C PHE A 164 0.79 0.74 -8.85
N LYS A 165 0.83 1.68 -9.81
CA LYS A 165 1.48 1.45 -11.11
C LYS A 165 2.96 1.10 -10.97
N ALA A 166 3.69 1.79 -10.10
CA ALA A 166 5.09 1.46 -9.82
C ALA A 166 5.24 0.03 -9.27
N LEU A 167 4.36 -0.40 -8.34
CA LEU A 167 4.35 -1.77 -7.83
C LEU A 167 4.05 -2.81 -8.92
N VAL A 168 3.11 -2.52 -9.84
CA VAL A 168 2.81 -3.37 -11.00
C VAL A 168 4.03 -3.49 -11.93
N GLU A 169 4.69 -2.38 -12.24
CA GLU A 169 5.92 -2.36 -13.05
C GLU A 169 7.05 -3.17 -12.40
N GLN A 170 7.21 -3.05 -11.08
CA GLN A 170 8.20 -3.84 -10.34
C GLN A 170 7.91 -5.35 -10.38
N CYS A 171 6.63 -5.74 -10.25
CA CYS A 171 6.23 -7.15 -10.33
C CYS A 171 6.42 -7.73 -11.74
N THR A 172 6.15 -6.95 -12.79
CA THR A 172 6.25 -7.39 -14.19
C THR A 172 7.68 -7.41 -14.73
N ALA A 173 8.55 -6.50 -14.28
CA ALA A 173 9.96 -6.47 -14.67
C ALA A 173 10.73 -7.75 -14.28
N LEU A 174 10.26 -8.47 -13.26
CA LEU A 174 10.83 -9.73 -12.79
C LEU A 174 10.50 -10.95 -13.66
N ASP A 175 9.50 -10.85 -14.53
CA ASP A 175 9.15 -11.92 -15.46
C ASP A 175 9.97 -11.86 -16.76
N ARG A 176 10.81 -10.82 -16.94
CA ARG A 176 11.77 -10.77 -18.04
C ARG A 176 12.89 -11.77 -17.71
N PRO A 177 13.08 -12.86 -18.48
CA PRO A 177 14.20 -13.76 -18.26
C PRO A 177 15.47 -12.90 -18.28
N SER A 178 16.30 -13.04 -17.25
CA SER A 178 17.64 -12.45 -17.26
C SER A 178 18.27 -12.86 -18.59
N GLU A 179 18.58 -11.90 -19.46
CA GLU A 179 19.46 -12.19 -20.58
C GLU A 179 20.69 -12.83 -19.95
N VAL A 180 20.84 -14.13 -20.17
CA VAL A 180 22.09 -14.82 -19.89
C VAL A 180 23.07 -14.10 -20.78
N VAL A 181 23.87 -13.22 -20.18
CA VAL A 181 25.10 -12.77 -20.78
C VAL A 181 25.92 -14.04 -20.88
N GLU A 182 25.81 -14.75 -22.00
CA GLU A 182 26.82 -15.71 -22.39
C GLU A 182 28.13 -14.95 -22.33
N ASP A 183 28.99 -15.36 -21.40
CA ASP A 183 30.37 -14.95 -21.28
C ASP A 183 31.08 -15.43 -22.55
N THR A 184 30.84 -14.70 -23.64
CA THR A 184 31.53 -14.86 -24.90
C THR A 184 32.91 -14.28 -24.66
N ALA A 185 33.79 -15.17 -24.22
CA ALA A 185 35.22 -14.91 -24.13
C ALA A 185 35.69 -14.16 -25.39
N PRO A 186 36.50 -13.10 -25.24
CA PRO A 186 37.01 -12.38 -26.40
C PRO A 186 37.80 -13.35 -27.30
N PRO A 187 37.69 -13.23 -28.63
CA PRO A 187 38.37 -14.14 -29.54
C PRO A 187 39.89 -14.08 -29.33
N PRO A 188 40.61 -15.22 -29.39
CA PRO A 188 42.05 -15.23 -29.21
C PRO A 188 42.74 -14.40 -30.30
N PRO A 189 43.86 -13.72 -29.98
CA PRO A 189 44.55 -12.88 -30.95
C PRO A 189 45.08 -13.72 -32.12
N LEU A 190 44.85 -13.20 -33.32
CA LEU A 190 45.29 -13.77 -34.58
C LEU A 190 46.81 -13.91 -34.59
N SER A 191 47.31 -15.14 -34.75
CA SER A 191 48.72 -15.44 -34.91
C SER A 191 49.32 -14.73 -36.13
N THR A 192 50.34 -13.90 -35.90
CA THR A 192 51.20 -13.33 -36.95
C THR A 192 52.16 -14.38 -37.50
N PRO A 193 52.40 -14.47 -38.83
CA PRO A 193 53.52 -15.25 -39.39
C PRO A 193 54.84 -14.45 -39.37
N PRO A 194 56.00 -15.12 -39.51
CA PRO A 194 57.30 -14.54 -39.17
C PRO A 194 58.00 -13.82 -40.34
N ASP A 195 58.93 -12.96 -39.91
CA ASP A 195 60.14 -12.43 -40.57
C ASP A 195 60.01 -11.50 -41.80
N SER A 196 60.47 -10.25 -41.64
CA SER A 196 61.86 -9.91 -41.96
C SER A 196 62.19 -8.41 -41.80
N ALA A 197 63.29 -8.17 -41.08
CA ALA A 197 64.31 -7.13 -41.27
C ALA A 197 63.93 -5.69 -41.67
N GLY A 198 64.36 -4.70 -40.86
CA GLY A 198 64.71 -3.39 -41.43
C GLY A 198 64.75 -2.16 -40.53
N LYS A 199 65.81 -2.06 -39.70
CA LYS A 199 66.59 -0.84 -39.39
C LYS A 199 65.94 0.37 -38.68
N SER A 200 66.67 0.78 -37.62
CA SER A 200 66.91 2.16 -37.14
C SER A 200 65.76 2.89 -36.45
N ALA A 201 65.94 3.70 -35.40
CA ALA A 201 67.08 4.08 -34.58
C ALA A 201 66.53 4.96 -33.42
N LEU A 202 67.29 5.06 -32.32
CA LEU A 202 67.46 6.26 -31.45
C LEU A 202 66.18 6.89 -30.81
N VAL A 203 66.03 7.12 -29.49
CA VAL A 203 66.88 7.89 -28.57
C VAL A 203 66.43 7.66 -27.10
N ARG A 204 67.39 7.21 -26.29
CA ARG A 204 67.81 7.60 -24.92
C ARG A 204 66.84 8.23 -23.88
N ARG A 205 66.86 7.55 -22.70
CA ARG A 205 67.21 8.02 -21.32
C ARG A 205 66.24 9.01 -20.62
N SER A 206 66.01 9.00 -19.30
CA SER A 206 66.81 8.56 -18.15
C SER A 206 65.97 8.66 -16.84
N ILE A 207 66.18 7.74 -15.87
CA ILE A 207 66.37 7.89 -14.37
C ILE A 207 65.89 9.18 -13.65
N ASN A 208 65.38 9.24 -12.41
CA ASN A 208 65.59 8.60 -11.07
C ASN A 208 64.33 8.90 -10.20
N ALA A 209 63.85 8.08 -9.26
CA ALA A 209 64.31 7.75 -7.89
C ALA A 209 64.17 8.86 -6.80
N ASP A 210 63.42 8.49 -5.76
CA ASP A 210 63.48 8.81 -4.31
C ASP A 210 63.22 10.22 -3.72
N GLY A 211 62.50 10.22 -2.59
CA GLY A 211 62.93 10.97 -1.39
C GLY A 211 61.91 11.88 -0.68
N ASP A 212 61.37 11.35 0.43
CA ASP A 212 61.27 11.97 1.78
C ASP A 212 60.24 13.06 2.19
N HIS A 213 59.52 12.68 3.27
CA HIS A 213 59.23 13.36 4.55
C HIS A 213 58.80 14.86 4.57
N ALA A 214 57.65 15.15 5.20
CA ALA A 214 57.61 15.65 6.60
C ALA A 214 56.27 16.33 6.98
N ASP A 215 55.81 15.92 8.16
CA ASP A 215 55.23 16.69 9.28
C ASP A 215 53.88 17.44 9.25
N CYS A 216 53.20 17.23 10.38
CA CYS A 216 51.96 17.85 10.84
C CYS A 216 52.25 19.06 11.75
N LYS A 217 51.38 20.08 11.71
CA LYS A 217 50.68 20.73 12.86
C LYS A 217 50.42 22.22 12.61
N ALA A 218 49.20 22.64 12.98
CA ALA A 218 48.91 23.67 14.00
C ALA A 218 47.84 24.71 13.61
N ARG A 219 46.76 24.68 14.40
CA ARG A 219 46.06 25.78 15.14
C ARG A 219 45.40 26.95 14.36
N GLY A 220 44.16 27.25 14.78
CA GLY A 220 43.27 28.36 14.35
C GLY A 220 43.75 29.77 14.77
N PRO A 221 42.91 30.78 15.12
CA PRO A 221 41.46 30.86 15.43
C PRO A 221 40.72 31.86 14.47
N THR A 222 39.44 32.26 14.57
CA THR A 222 38.79 33.18 15.54
C THR A 222 37.32 33.45 15.16
N VAL A 223 36.52 33.74 16.18
CA VAL A 223 35.12 34.22 16.17
C VAL A 223 35.07 35.72 15.88
N ASN A 224 34.04 36.21 15.15
CA ASN A 224 33.32 37.47 15.48
C ASN A 224 32.05 37.67 14.63
N HIS A 225 31.17 38.51 15.18
CA HIS A 225 29.71 38.58 15.04
C HIS A 225 29.23 39.60 13.95
N PRO A 226 27.91 39.89 13.80
CA PRO A 226 27.23 40.11 12.52
C PRO A 226 26.97 41.59 12.21
N GLU A 227 26.79 41.97 10.94
CA GLU A 227 26.07 43.21 10.58
C GLU A 227 25.21 43.09 9.32
N LYS A 228 24.21 43.96 9.33
CA LYS A 228 23.00 44.12 8.52
C LYS A 228 23.22 44.29 7.00
N GLY A 229 22.29 43.70 6.26
CA GLY A 229 21.35 44.44 5.42
C GLY A 229 21.85 44.91 4.06
N GLU A 230 21.40 44.25 3.00
CA GLU A 230 21.13 44.88 1.71
C GLU A 230 20.19 44.00 0.89
N ALA A 231 19.12 44.61 0.40
CA ALA A 231 18.22 44.04 -0.58
C ALA A 231 18.80 44.31 -1.98
N CYS A 232 18.99 43.27 -2.79
CA CYS A 232 19.24 43.42 -4.22
C CYS A 232 18.59 42.27 -4.99
N THR A 233 17.49 42.63 -5.64
CA THR A 233 17.12 42.32 -7.03
C THR A 233 17.52 40.99 -7.64
N GLU A 234 16.48 40.28 -8.10
CA GLU A 234 16.50 39.14 -9.02
C GLU A 234 17.57 39.26 -10.11
N GLN A 235 18.43 38.24 -10.18
CA GLN A 235 18.98 37.75 -11.44
C GLN A 235 18.81 36.23 -11.48
N VAL A 236 18.01 35.81 -12.46
CA VAL A 236 17.77 34.43 -12.85
C VAL A 236 19.00 33.94 -13.58
N GLU A 237 19.74 32.98 -13.03
CA GLU A 237 20.61 32.09 -13.80
C GLU A 237 20.96 30.83 -12.98
N GLY A 238 20.67 29.66 -13.56
CA GLY A 238 21.28 28.39 -13.13
C GLY A 238 20.43 27.40 -12.33
N ILE A 239 19.23 27.01 -12.80
CA ILE A 239 18.58 25.79 -12.31
C ILE A 239 19.34 24.58 -12.88
N SER A 240 20.43 24.17 -12.21
CA SER A 240 21.16 22.94 -12.51
C SER A 240 21.39 22.11 -11.25
N SER A 241 20.33 21.84 -10.49
CA SER A 241 20.30 20.75 -9.50
C SER A 241 18.94 20.70 -8.83
N ILE A 242 17.90 20.31 -9.59
CA ILE A 242 16.80 19.59 -8.96
C ILE A 242 17.40 18.24 -8.59
N GLN A 243 17.95 18.14 -7.37
CA GLN A 243 18.07 16.85 -6.72
C GLN A 243 16.65 16.27 -6.78
N ARG A 244 16.46 15.25 -7.63
CA ARG A 244 15.29 14.38 -7.52
C ARG A 244 15.30 13.91 -6.08
N GLU A 245 14.45 14.51 -5.27
CA GLU A 245 14.23 14.14 -3.88
C GLU A 245 13.93 12.65 -3.92
N ARG A 246 14.92 11.85 -3.54
CA ARG A 246 14.85 10.40 -3.64
C ARG A 246 13.88 10.03 -2.54
N LEU A 247 12.62 9.80 -2.92
CA LEU A 247 11.56 9.36 -2.02
C LEU A 247 12.14 8.29 -1.08
N PRO A 248 11.84 8.35 0.24
CA PRO A 248 12.37 7.39 1.18
C PRO A 248 12.06 5.97 0.67
N PRO A 249 13.00 5.01 0.83
CA PRO A 249 12.79 3.65 0.36
C PRO A 249 11.46 3.15 0.91
N THR A 250 10.57 2.80 -0.01
CA THR A 250 9.19 2.44 0.30
C THR A 250 9.15 1.03 0.88
N GLU A 251 8.10 0.69 1.64
CA GLU A 251 7.87 -0.71 1.95
C GLU A 251 7.64 -1.52 0.66
N VAL A 252 7.09 -0.89 -0.39
CA VAL A 252 7.01 -1.45 -1.76
C VAL A 252 8.37 -1.89 -2.30
N ASP A 253 9.40 -1.05 -2.18
CA ASP A 253 10.74 -1.40 -2.65
C ASP A 253 11.43 -2.46 -1.79
N ALA A 254 11.03 -2.59 -0.51
CA ALA A 254 11.50 -3.61 0.41
C ALA A 254 10.79 -4.96 0.17
N LEU A 255 9.48 -4.94 -0.11
CA LEU A 255 8.61 -6.10 -0.34
C LEU A 255 9.13 -7.03 -1.43
N MET A 256 9.73 -6.48 -2.48
CA MET A 256 10.31 -7.28 -3.57
C MET A 256 11.77 -7.68 -3.34
N ARG A 257 12.44 -7.09 -2.34
CA ARG A 257 13.78 -7.50 -1.86
C ARG A 257 13.71 -8.56 -0.76
N GLU A 258 12.50 -8.94 -0.33
CA GLU A 258 12.27 -10.02 0.63
C GLU A 258 12.91 -11.33 0.14
N PRO A 259 13.56 -12.10 1.05
CA PRO A 259 14.44 -13.21 0.65
C PRO A 259 13.70 -14.46 0.18
N SER A 260 12.37 -14.56 0.37
CA SER A 260 11.59 -15.76 0.06
C SER A 260 10.86 -15.65 -1.29
N CYS A 261 10.99 -16.69 -2.13
CA CYS A 261 10.24 -16.82 -3.39
C CYS A 261 8.71 -16.80 -3.15
N ALA A 262 8.26 -17.38 -2.03
CA ALA A 262 6.85 -17.44 -1.63
C ALA A 262 6.25 -16.05 -1.38
N THR A 263 6.97 -15.17 -0.67
CA THR A 263 6.51 -13.79 -0.41
C THR A 263 6.35 -13.02 -1.72
N ARG A 264 7.30 -13.17 -2.66
CA ARG A 264 7.23 -12.51 -3.97
C ARG A 264 6.04 -13.01 -4.80
N GLU A 265 5.77 -14.30 -4.79
CA GLU A 265 4.59 -14.87 -5.47
C GLU A 265 3.28 -14.34 -4.86
N ALA A 266 3.18 -14.36 -3.53
CA ALA A 266 2.02 -13.83 -2.82
C ALA A 266 1.75 -12.36 -3.15
N VAL A 267 2.80 -11.53 -3.18
CA VAL A 267 2.71 -10.12 -3.59
C VAL A 267 2.24 -10.00 -5.05
N ARG A 268 2.80 -10.79 -5.97
CA ARG A 268 2.36 -10.78 -7.40
C ARG A 268 0.88 -11.12 -7.52
N MET A 269 0.44 -12.22 -6.90
CA MET A 269 -0.96 -12.64 -6.89
C MET A 269 -1.87 -11.56 -6.29
N ALA A 270 -1.41 -10.88 -5.25
CA ALA A 270 -2.15 -9.81 -4.61
C ALA A 270 -2.26 -8.56 -5.49
N VAL A 271 -1.20 -8.18 -6.21
CA VAL A 271 -1.24 -7.07 -7.19
C VAL A 271 -2.28 -7.34 -8.27
N GLN A 272 -2.32 -8.57 -8.81
CA GLN A 272 -3.34 -8.97 -9.79
C GLN A 272 -4.77 -8.93 -9.21
N LEU A 273 -4.93 -9.26 -7.92
CA LEU A 273 -6.22 -9.15 -7.24
C LEU A 273 -6.62 -7.68 -7.05
N ILE A 274 -5.71 -6.83 -6.59
CA ILE A 274 -5.94 -5.39 -6.41
C ILE A 274 -6.37 -4.76 -7.74
N GLU A 275 -5.64 -5.04 -8.82
CA GLU A 275 -5.95 -4.53 -10.15
C GLU A 275 -7.37 -4.94 -10.58
N ALA A 276 -7.70 -6.22 -10.42
CA ALA A 276 -9.03 -6.75 -10.74
C ALA A 276 -10.15 -6.15 -9.87
N CYS A 277 -9.87 -5.76 -8.62
CA CYS A 277 -10.85 -5.12 -7.74
C CYS A 277 -11.02 -3.62 -8.05
N VAL A 278 -9.92 -2.88 -8.18
CA VAL A 278 -9.92 -1.42 -8.34
C VAL A 278 -10.46 -1.00 -9.69
N PHE A 279 -10.11 -1.73 -10.76
CA PHE A 279 -10.54 -1.43 -12.13
C PHE A 279 -11.72 -2.28 -12.58
N ALA A 280 -12.38 -2.96 -11.64
CA ALA A 280 -13.62 -3.66 -11.91
C ALA A 280 -14.66 -2.69 -12.49
N SER A 281 -15.30 -3.08 -13.59
CA SER A 281 -16.34 -2.31 -14.26
C SER A 281 -17.59 -3.18 -14.46
N ASP A 282 -18.76 -2.56 -14.43
CA ASP A 282 -20.03 -3.21 -14.78
C ASP A 282 -20.35 -3.03 -16.28
N THR A 283 -19.33 -3.06 -17.14
CA THR A 283 -19.53 -2.94 -18.59
C THR A 283 -20.16 -4.22 -19.15
N VAL A 284 -20.93 -4.08 -20.24
CA VAL A 284 -21.71 -5.17 -20.85
C VAL A 284 -20.84 -6.40 -21.20
N ASP A 285 -19.54 -6.20 -21.41
CA ASP A 285 -18.60 -7.22 -21.87
C ASP A 285 -17.82 -7.93 -20.75
N SER A 286 -17.93 -7.50 -19.48
CA SER A 286 -17.22 -8.12 -18.35
C SER A 286 -18.12 -8.35 -17.14
N GLU A 287 -18.26 -9.61 -16.71
CA GLU A 287 -18.89 -9.87 -15.39
C GLU A 287 -18.04 -9.20 -14.29
N PRO A 288 -18.63 -8.32 -13.46
CA PRO A 288 -17.90 -7.71 -12.36
C PRO A 288 -17.41 -8.80 -11.39
N ILE A 289 -16.21 -8.60 -10.86
CA ILE A 289 -15.68 -9.48 -9.83
C ILE A 289 -16.67 -9.55 -8.66
N LYS A 290 -17.01 -10.76 -8.22
CA LYS A 290 -17.91 -10.99 -7.08
C LYS A 290 -17.10 -11.11 -5.80
N SER A 291 -17.68 -10.73 -4.66
CA SER A 291 -17.03 -10.82 -3.34
C SER A 291 -16.47 -12.22 -3.03
N ALA A 292 -17.17 -13.28 -3.42
CA ALA A 292 -16.69 -14.67 -3.28
C ALA A 292 -15.35 -14.93 -4.00
N ARG A 293 -15.15 -14.32 -5.18
CA ARG A 293 -13.90 -14.49 -5.94
C ARG A 293 -12.73 -13.78 -5.28
N VAL A 294 -12.99 -12.68 -4.58
CA VAL A 294 -11.97 -11.97 -3.78
C VAL A 294 -11.52 -12.84 -2.60
N VAL A 295 -12.47 -13.39 -1.83
CA VAL A 295 -12.20 -14.31 -0.71
C VAL A 295 -11.36 -15.50 -1.17
N ASN A 296 -11.80 -16.22 -2.20
CA ASN A 296 -11.09 -17.39 -2.74
C ASN A 296 -9.67 -17.06 -3.24
N ARG A 297 -9.43 -15.84 -3.74
CA ARG A 297 -8.09 -15.42 -4.16
C ARG A 297 -7.20 -15.10 -2.97
N LEU A 298 -7.73 -14.46 -1.93
CA LEU A 298 -6.98 -14.18 -0.70
C LEU A 298 -6.57 -15.46 0.03
N GLU A 299 -7.46 -16.45 0.13
CA GLU A 299 -7.13 -17.76 0.71
C GLU A 299 -5.95 -18.42 -0.03
N LYS A 300 -5.97 -18.39 -1.36
CA LYS A 300 -4.86 -18.91 -2.18
C LYS A 300 -3.56 -18.14 -1.96
N ILE A 301 -3.63 -16.83 -1.81
CA ILE A 301 -2.45 -15.99 -1.51
C ILE A 301 -1.86 -16.40 -0.15
N ILE A 302 -2.69 -16.53 0.89
CA ILE A 302 -2.25 -16.95 2.23
C ILE A 302 -1.61 -18.35 2.19
N MET A 303 -2.22 -19.29 1.46
CA MET A 303 -1.65 -20.64 1.27
C MET A 303 -0.28 -20.60 0.59
N SER A 304 -0.05 -19.66 -0.35
CA SER A 304 1.22 -19.53 -1.05
C SER A 304 2.38 -19.04 -0.16
N LEU A 305 2.08 -18.36 0.96
CA LEU A 305 3.09 -17.90 1.90
C LEU A 305 3.77 -19.03 2.68
N GLY A 306 3.18 -20.25 2.70
CA GLY A 306 3.67 -21.40 3.45
C GLY A 306 3.57 -21.21 4.97
N ASP A 307 3.70 -22.29 5.75
CA ASP A 307 3.68 -22.24 7.22
C ASP A 307 4.99 -21.71 7.78
N THR A 308 5.14 -20.38 7.73
CA THR A 308 6.14 -19.65 8.52
C THR A 308 5.69 -19.50 9.96
#